data_AF-A0A4Q3L495-F1
#
_entry.id   AF-A0A4Q3L495-F1
#
_cell.length_a   1.000
_cell.length_b   1.000
_cell.length_c   1.000
_cell.angle_alpha   90.00
_cell.angle_beta   90.00
_cell.angle_gamma   90.00
#
_symmetry.space_group_name_H-M   'P 1'
#
loop_
_entity.id
_entity.type
_entity.pdbx_description
1 polymer ?
#
loop_
_entity_poly.entity_id
_entity_poly.type
_entity_poly.pdbx_seq_one_letter_code
_entity_poly.pdbx_strand_id
1 'polypeptide(L)'
;MIVCGGGENLGHELQTLRQNSVVEADFQVRSGLLLLEVAKAVGIEVQAADIDAEVERLAQGAGDYADQVRYMYAAPERRDELSYSLLEDKTVAHLLQHAVESEAAAVPDEAASSTGAEG
;
A
#
# COMPACT_ATOMS: atom_id res chain seq x y z
N MET A 1 -37.76 1.08 24.03
CA MET A 1 -36.74 0.14 24.55
C MET A 1 -36.33 -0.74 23.38
N ILE A 2 -35.33 -0.32 22.61
CA ILE A 2 -34.81 -1.11 21.49
C ILE A 2 -33.89 -2.16 22.09
N VAL A 3 -34.24 -3.42 21.92
CA VAL A 3 -33.44 -4.55 22.38
C VAL A 3 -32.18 -4.59 21.50
N CYS A 4 -31.02 -4.33 22.07
CA CYS A 4 -29.73 -4.63 21.47
C CYS A 4 -29.56 -6.15 21.35
N GLY A 5 -30.15 -6.75 20.30
CA GLY A 5 -30.03 -8.17 19.97
C GLY A 5 -28.99 -8.42 18.86
N GLY A 6 -27.78 -7.88 18.98
CA GLY A 6 -26.78 -7.88 17.88
C GLY A 6 -25.38 -8.39 18.21
N GLY A 7 -25.12 -8.92 19.41
CA GLY A 7 -23.77 -9.33 19.82
C GLY A 7 -23.25 -10.61 19.16
N GLU A 8 -24.15 -11.54 18.82
CA GLU A 8 -23.78 -12.88 18.31
C GLU A 8 -23.41 -12.85 16.82
N ASN A 9 -24.07 -12.00 16.02
CA ASN A 9 -23.76 -11.82 14.60
C ASN A 9 -22.42 -11.10 14.39
N LEU A 10 -22.11 -10.08 15.20
CA LEU A 10 -20.88 -9.30 15.06
C LEU A 10 -19.62 -10.14 15.30
N GLY A 11 -19.65 -11.05 16.29
CA GLY A 11 -18.53 -11.95 16.56
C GLY A 11 -18.26 -12.91 15.41
N HIS A 12 -19.31 -13.46 14.81
CA HIS A 12 -19.21 -14.34 13.65
C HIS A 12 -18.74 -13.59 12.39
N GLU A 13 -19.22 -12.37 12.15
CA GLU A 13 -18.77 -11.50 11.06
C GLU A 13 -17.28 -11.16 11.18
N LEU A 14 -16.81 -10.75 12.37
CA LEU A 14 -15.38 -10.49 12.61
C LEU A 14 -14.50 -11.73 12.43
N GLN A 15 -15.01 -12.90 12.81
CA GLN A 15 -14.29 -14.17 12.62
C GLN A 15 -14.22 -14.57 11.14
N THR A 16 -15.28 -14.31 10.38
CA THR A 16 -15.33 -14.55 8.94
C THR A 16 -14.39 -13.60 8.20
N LEU A 17 -14.41 -12.31 8.55
CA LEU A 17 -13.48 -11.31 8.02
C LEU A 17 -12.03 -11.74 8.27
N ARG A 18 -11.70 -12.12 9.51
CA ARG A 18 -10.36 -12.60 9.85
C ARG A 18 -9.94 -13.78 8.99
N GLN A 19 -10.79 -14.81 8.88
CA GLN A 19 -10.49 -16.02 8.09
C GLN A 19 -10.23 -15.69 6.63
N ASN A 20 -11.02 -14.80 6.05
CA ASN A 20 -10.89 -14.41 4.65
C ASN A 20 -9.64 -13.56 4.38
N SER A 21 -9.18 -12.78 5.37
CA SER A 21 -8.00 -11.92 5.23
C SER A 21 -6.66 -12.58 5.57
N VAL A 22 -6.64 -13.79 6.17
CA VAL A 22 -5.38 -14.43 6.62
C VAL A 22 -4.38 -14.61 5.48
N VAL A 23 -4.84 -15.09 4.32
CA VAL A 23 -3.97 -15.41 3.18
C VAL A 23 -3.31 -14.14 2.64
N GLU A 24 -4.10 -13.08 2.48
CA GLU A 24 -3.60 -11.80 2.01
C GLU A 24 -2.66 -11.15 3.02
N ALA A 25 -3.01 -11.17 4.30
CA ALA A 25 -2.16 -10.64 5.37
C ALA A 25 -0.82 -11.40 5.49
N ASP A 26 -0.82 -12.73 5.37
CA ASP A 26 0.42 -13.53 5.38
C ASP A 26 1.32 -13.17 4.20
N PHE A 27 0.76 -13.00 2.99
CA PHE A 27 1.51 -12.57 1.82
C PHE A 27 2.11 -11.17 2.01
N GLN A 28 1.33 -10.20 2.49
CA GLN A 28 1.78 -8.83 2.73
C GLN A 28 2.93 -8.80 3.76
N VAL A 29 2.77 -9.49 4.90
CA VAL A 29 3.80 -9.53 5.95
C VAL A 29 5.09 -10.17 5.45
N ARG A 30 5.00 -11.31 4.75
CA ARG A 30 6.20 -11.97 4.21
C ARG A 30 6.90 -11.13 3.16
N SER A 31 6.14 -10.47 2.28
CA SER A 31 6.69 -9.62 1.22
C SER A 31 7.38 -8.40 1.82
N GLY A 32 6.76 -7.72 2.79
CA GLY A 32 7.38 -6.58 3.47
C GLY A 32 8.67 -6.98 4.20
N LEU A 33 8.68 -8.11 4.91
CA LEU A 33 9.89 -8.62 5.57
C LEU A 33 11.00 -8.96 4.57
N LEU A 34 10.64 -9.54 3.42
CA LEU A 34 11.60 -9.84 2.35
C LEU A 34 12.20 -8.56 1.75
N LEU A 35 11.35 -7.58 1.41
CA LEU A 35 11.79 -6.30 0.86
C LEU A 35 12.69 -5.55 1.85
N LEU A 36 12.35 -5.56 3.13
CA LEU A 36 13.18 -4.94 4.16
C LEU A 36 14.58 -5.57 4.25
N GLU A 37 14.68 -6.89 4.12
CA GLU A 37 15.97 -7.57 4.15
C GLU A 37 16.78 -7.32 2.87
N VAL A 38 16.13 -7.26 1.72
CA VAL A 38 16.76 -6.88 0.45
C VAL A 38 17.29 -5.44 0.52
N ALA A 39 16.49 -4.51 1.04
CA ALA A 39 16.89 -3.10 1.20
C ALA A 39 18.19 -2.98 2.02
N LYS A 40 18.28 -3.72 3.14
CA LYS A 40 19.49 -3.78 3.97
C LYS A 40 20.68 -4.39 3.23
N ALA A 41 20.47 -5.49 2.50
CA ALA A 41 21.53 -6.16 1.76
C ALA A 41 22.14 -5.29 0.65
N VAL A 42 21.33 -4.43 0.04
CA VAL A 42 21.73 -3.49 -1.02
C VAL A 42 22.22 -2.15 -0.45
N GLY A 43 21.89 -1.84 0.80
CA GLY A 43 22.26 -0.57 1.45
C GLY A 43 21.36 0.60 1.01
N ILE A 44 20.08 0.34 0.77
CA ILE A 44 19.09 1.38 0.46
C ILE A 44 18.67 2.04 1.77
N GLU A 45 18.81 3.36 1.82
CA GLU A 45 18.38 4.18 2.95
C GLU A 45 17.46 5.31 2.48
N VAL A 46 16.51 5.68 3.35
CA VAL A 46 15.63 6.83 3.14
C VAL A 46 16.13 7.96 4.04
N GLN A 47 16.52 9.07 3.42
CA GLN A 47 16.98 10.25 4.13
C GLN A 47 15.81 11.21 4.39
N ALA A 48 15.98 12.12 5.36
CA ALA A 48 14.98 13.13 5.67
C ALA A 48 14.58 13.97 4.43
N ALA A 49 15.52 14.25 3.54
CA ALA A 49 15.27 14.98 2.30
C ALA A 49 14.34 14.22 1.33
N ASP A 50 14.40 12.88 1.30
CA ASP A 50 13.47 12.07 0.50
C ASP A 50 12.05 12.16 1.04
N ILE A 51 11.90 12.14 2.36
CA ILE A 51 10.62 12.27 3.05
C ILE A 51 10.02 13.66 2.78
N ASP A 52 10.82 14.72 2.91
CA ASP A 52 10.36 16.09 2.65
C ASP A 52 9.94 16.28 1.18
N ALA A 53 10.69 15.71 0.24
CA ALA A 53 10.35 15.74 -1.18
C ALA A 53 9.04 15.00 -1.48
N GLU A 54 8.82 13.85 -0.85
CA GLU A 54 7.60 13.08 -1.02
C GLU A 54 6.38 13.79 -0.41
N VAL A 55 6.52 14.39 0.78
CA VAL A 55 5.46 15.20 1.39
C VAL A 55 5.07 16.36 0.48
N GLU A 56 6.05 17.02 -0.14
CA GLU A 56 5.77 18.11 -1.08
C GLU A 56 5.10 17.59 -2.37
N ARG A 57 5.50 16.42 -2.88
CA ARG A 57 4.83 15.75 -4.00
C ARG A 57 3.37 15.45 -3.69
N LEU A 58 3.09 14.92 -2.49
CA LEU A 58 1.74 14.66 -2.01
C LEU A 58 0.92 15.95 -1.85
N ALA A 59 1.53 17.00 -1.31
CA ALA A 59 0.89 18.31 -1.15
C ALA A 59 0.53 18.92 -2.52
N GLN A 60 1.42 18.83 -3.51
CA GLN A 60 1.16 19.30 -4.88
C GLN A 60 0.01 18.51 -5.53
N GLY A 61 -0.04 17.19 -5.34
CA GLY A 61 -1.13 16.35 -5.83
C GLY A 61 -2.48 16.64 -5.16
N ALA A 62 -2.47 17.16 -3.93
CA ALA A 62 -3.67 17.46 -3.15
C ALA A 62 -4.32 18.82 -3.49
N GLY A 63 -3.62 19.70 -4.22
CA GLY A 63 -4.15 21.01 -4.64
C GLY A 63 -4.53 21.90 -3.46
N ASP A 64 -5.83 22.23 -3.35
CA ASP A 64 -6.35 23.12 -2.29
C ASP A 64 -6.13 22.58 -0.86
N TYR A 65 -5.86 21.28 -0.71
CA TYR A 65 -5.59 20.64 0.58
C TYR A 65 -4.08 20.55 0.91
N ALA A 66 -3.21 21.16 0.11
CA ALA A 66 -1.75 21.08 0.28
C ALA A 66 -1.29 21.42 1.71
N ASP A 67 -1.85 22.47 2.32
CA ASP A 67 -1.48 22.89 3.67
C ASP A 67 -1.92 21.88 4.73
N GLN A 68 -3.05 21.20 4.53
CA GLN A 68 -3.50 20.12 5.40
C GLN A 68 -2.57 18.91 5.31
N VAL A 69 -2.10 18.57 4.11
CA VAL A 69 -1.13 17.48 3.90
C VAL A 69 0.17 17.78 4.63
N ARG A 70 0.73 18.99 4.46
CA ARG A 70 1.95 19.40 5.16
C ARG A 70 1.79 19.36 6.68
N TYR A 71 0.63 19.81 7.18
CA TYR A 71 0.32 19.75 8.61
C TYR A 71 0.24 18.31 9.13
N MET A 72 -0.38 17.39 8.38
CA MET A 72 -0.47 15.99 8.77
C MET A 72 0.90 15.31 8.88
N TYR A 73 1.80 15.60 7.94
CA TYR A 73 3.17 15.07 7.94
C TYR A 73 4.16 15.88 8.80
N ALA A 74 3.67 16.84 9.61
CA ALA A 74 4.48 17.46 10.65
C ALA A 74 4.68 16.54 11.87
N ALA A 75 3.79 15.56 12.06
CA ALA A 75 3.91 14.56 13.11
C ALA A 75 5.01 13.54 12.78
N PRO A 76 5.94 13.23 13.70
CA PRO A 76 7.05 12.32 13.43
C PRO A 76 6.58 10.90 13.10
N GLU A 77 5.49 10.42 13.73
CA GLU A 77 4.97 9.07 13.48
C GLU A 77 4.51 8.89 12.03
N ARG A 78 3.90 9.92 11.44
CA ARG A 78 3.46 9.93 10.04
C ARG A 78 4.65 9.93 9.07
N ARG A 79 5.74 10.58 9.46
CA ARG A 79 6.99 10.59 8.68
C ARG A 79 7.68 9.25 8.72
N ASP A 80 7.64 8.57 9.87
CA ASP A 80 8.19 7.22 10.00
C ASP A 80 7.42 6.22 9.12
N GLU A 81 6.09 6.26 9.13
CA GLU A 81 5.25 5.47 8.21
C GLU A 81 5.60 5.74 6.74
N LEU A 82 5.73 7.01 6.36
CA LEU A 82 6.10 7.39 4.99
C LEU A 82 7.51 6.90 4.62
N SER A 83 8.43 6.89 5.58
CA SER A 83 9.80 6.39 5.38
C SER A 83 9.83 4.91 5.02
N TYR A 84 8.98 4.09 5.66
CA TYR A 84 8.85 2.67 5.32
C TYR A 84 8.31 2.47 3.90
N SER A 85 7.25 3.20 3.54
CA SER A 85 6.69 3.14 2.18
C SER A 85 7.74 3.52 1.12
N LEU A 86 8.48 4.60 1.36
CA LEU A 86 9.54 5.06 0.46
C LEU A 86 10.69 4.04 0.35
N LEU A 87 11.02 3.34 1.43
CA LEU A 87 12.04 2.30 1.41
C LEU A 87 11.61 1.13 0.53
N GLU A 88 10.36 0.69 0.65
CA GLU A 88 9.79 -0.38 -0.16
C GLU A 88 9.79 0.02 -1.64
N ASP A 89 9.30 1.22 -1.97
CA ASP A 89 9.25 1.72 -3.35
C ASP A 89 10.64 1.79 -3.99
N LYS A 90 11.64 2.33 -3.26
CA LYS A 90 13.04 2.37 -3.73
C LYS A 90 13.60 0.96 -3.93
N THR A 91 13.27 0.03 -3.05
CA THR A 91 13.74 -1.35 -3.14
C THR A 91 13.13 -2.06 -4.34
N VAL A 92 11.84 -1.90 -4.58
CA VAL A 92 11.17 -2.43 -5.78
C VAL A 92 11.75 -1.82 -7.04
N ALA A 93 11.94 -0.50 -7.07
CA ALA A 93 12.55 0.19 -8.21
C ALA A 93 13.97 -0.34 -8.52
N HIS A 94 14.77 -0.60 -7.49
CA HIS A 94 16.08 -1.23 -7.64
C HIS A 94 15.96 -2.65 -8.19
N LEU A 95 15.06 -3.47 -7.65
CA LEU A 95 14.83 -4.84 -8.14
C LEU A 95 14.41 -4.85 -9.61
N LEU A 96 13.57 -3.91 -10.05
CA LEU A 96 13.15 -3.78 -11.45
C LEU A 96 14.33 -3.44 -12.38
N GLN A 97 15.23 -2.54 -11.96
CA GLN A 97 16.42 -2.17 -12.77
C GLN A 97 17.40 -3.34 -12.95
N HIS A 98 17.42 -4.27 -12.00
CA HIS A 98 18.30 -5.45 -12.01
C HIS A 98 17.59 -6.74 -12.43
N ALA A 99 16.28 -6.69 -12.67
CA ALA A 99 15.52 -7.82 -13.14
C ALA A 99 15.89 -8.11 -14.60
N VAL A 100 16.09 -9.39 -14.92
CA VAL A 100 16.26 -9.80 -16.31
C VAL A 100 14.89 -9.65 -16.99
N GLU A 101 14.76 -8.61 -17.82
CA GLU A 101 13.58 -8.41 -18.66
C GLU A 101 13.50 -9.54 -19.68
N SER A 102 12.70 -10.56 -19.38
CA SER A 102 12.18 -11.47 -20.40
C SER A 102 10.89 -10.86 -20.89
N GLU A 103 10.90 -10.31 -22.11
CA GLU A 103 9.68 -9.89 -22.83
C GLU A 103 8.77 -11.09 -23.07
N ALA A 104 7.91 -11.39 -22.10
CA ALA A 104 6.82 -12.34 -22.24
C ALA A 104 5.56 -11.56 -22.64
N ALA A 105 5.30 -11.61 -23.95
CA ALA A 105 4.09 -11.22 -24.67
C ALA A 105 2.92 -10.72 -23.81
N ALA A 106 2.57 -9.44 -23.99
CA ALA A 106 1.28 -8.90 -23.64
C ALA A 106 0.18 -9.77 -24.26
N VAL A 107 -0.47 -10.59 -23.44
CA VAL A 107 -1.78 -11.15 -23.77
C VAL A 107 -2.79 -10.03 -23.48
N PRO A 108 -3.50 -9.49 -24.48
CA PRO A 108 -4.53 -8.49 -24.24
C PRO A 108 -5.61 -9.13 -23.36
N ASP A 109 -5.80 -8.56 -22.18
CA ASP A 109 -6.86 -8.92 -21.25
C ASP A 109 -8.23 -8.57 -21.87
N GLU A 110 -8.97 -9.63 -22.18
CA GLU A 110 -10.36 -9.63 -22.61
C GLU A 110 -11.28 -9.27 -21.43
N ALA A 111 -11.14 -8.06 -20.88
CA ALA A 111 -11.95 -7.57 -19.75
C ALA A 111 -12.80 -6.33 -20.10
N ALA A 112 -13.29 -6.24 -21.34
CA ALA A 112 -14.23 -5.20 -21.75
C ALA A 112 -15.37 -5.75 -22.62
N SER A 113 -16.16 -6.70 -22.08
CA SER A 113 -17.43 -7.12 -22.69
C SER A 113 -18.36 -7.81 -21.69
N SER A 114 -18.82 -7.09 -20.68
CA SER A 114 -20.09 -7.41 -20.00
C SER A 114 -20.70 -6.16 -19.38
N THR A 115 -21.05 -5.18 -20.22
CA THR A 115 -22.13 -4.24 -19.86
C THR A 115 -23.40 -4.73 -20.52
N GLY A 116 -24.35 -5.11 -19.67
CA GLY A 116 -25.55 -5.85 -20.02
C GLY A 116 -26.48 -5.13 -20.99
N ALA A 117 -27.13 -5.94 -21.80
CA ALA A 117 -28.38 -5.62 -22.44
C ALA A 117 -29.49 -5.60 -21.37
N GLU A 118 -30.12 -4.46 -21.17
CA GLU A 118 -31.49 -4.39 -20.67
C GLU A 118 -32.28 -3.52 -21.67
N GLY A 119 -33.31 -4.14 -22.25
CA GLY A 119 -34.37 -3.51 -23.02
C GLY A 119 -35.71 -3.79 -22.35
#